data_AF-A0A645CE53-F1
#
_entry.id   AF-A0A645CE53-F1
#
_cell.length_a   1.000
_cell.length_b   1.000
_cell.length_c   1.000
_cell.angle_alpha   90.00
_cell.angle_beta   90.00
_cell.angle_gamma   90.00
#
_symmetry.space_group_name_H-M   'P 1'
#
loop_
_entity.id
_entity.type
_entity.pdbx_description
1 polymer ?
#
loop_
_entity_poly.entity_id
_entity_poly.type
_entity_poly.pdbx_seq_one_letter_code
_entity_poly.pdbx_strand_id
1 'polypeptide(L)' 'MVDGEHAKIYDKYHPEHCYQQNYLDIIIVPADIDEYIIENTGYQPIVVHKVLMKNDK' A
#
# COMPACT_ATOMS: atom_id res chain seq x y z
N MET A 1 4.94 -3.08 4.57
CA MET A 1 5.49 -2.17 5.60
C MET A 1 5.99 -0.91 4.92
N VAL A 2 5.74 0.26 5.50
CA VAL A 2 6.30 1.54 5.05
C VAL A 2 7.37 2.00 6.02
N ASP A 3 8.50 2.40 5.46
CA ASP A 3 9.55 3.17 6.13
C ASP A 3 9.52 4.59 5.54
N GLY A 4 9.09 5.55 6.35
CA GLY A 4 8.71 6.89 5.92
C GLY A 4 7.55 7.45 6.74
N GLU A 5 7.23 8.72 6.54
CA GLU A 5 6.24 9.46 7.34
C GLU A 5 4.82 8.94 7.12
N HIS A 6 4.35 8.99 5.87
CA HIS A 6 2.94 8.74 5.57
C HIS A 6 2.72 8.36 4.11
N ALA A 7 1.92 7.32 3.88
CA ALA A 7 1.52 6.87 2.55
C ALA A 7 0.01 6.56 2.52
N LYS A 8 -0.66 6.91 1.43
CA LYS A 8 -2.05 6.52 1.19
C LYS A 8 -2.07 5.34 0.23
N ILE A 9 -2.74 4.27 0.61
CA ILE A 9 -2.96 3.10 -0.26
C ILE A 9 -4.44 3.01 -0.58
N TYR A 10 -4.78 2.87 -1.86
CA TYR A 10 -6.17 2.81 -2.29
C TYR A 10 -6.36 2.00 -3.58
N ASP A 11 -7.52 1.36 -3.70
CA ASP A 11 -7.95 0.71 -4.93
C ASP A 11 -8.12 1.75 -6.04
N LYS A 12 -7.54 1.47 -7.21
CA LYS A 12 -7.58 2.38 -8.37
C LYS A 12 -9.00 2.60 -8.90
N TYR A 13 -9.85 1.57 -8.83
CA TYR A 13 -11.22 1.57 -9.34
C TYR A 13 -12.25 1.95 -8.27
N HIS A 14 -11.91 1.77 -6.99
CA HIS A 14 -12.72 2.13 -5.82
C HIS A 14 -11.92 2.96 -4.78
N PRO A 15 -11.62 4.24 -5.05
CA PRO A 15 -10.75 5.05 -4.19
C PRO A 15 -11.25 5.25 -2.75
N GLU A 16 -12.53 4.98 -2.48
CA GLU A 16 -13.12 4.89 -1.15
C GLU A 16 -12.53 3.76 -0.31
N HIS A 17 -12.10 2.66 -0.95
CA HIS A 17 -11.35 1.58 -0.32
C HIS A 17 -9.90 2.03 -0.16
N CYS A 18 -9.63 2.73 0.94
CA CYS A 18 -8.33 3.29 1.22
C CYS A 18 -7.89 3.11 2.66
N TYR A 19 -6.57 3.13 2.86
CA TYR A 19 -5.93 3.10 4.16
C TYR A 19 -4.79 4.13 4.20
N GLN A 20 -4.70 4.84 5.33
CA GLN A 20 -3.63 5.79 5.61
C GLN A 20 -2.56 5.07 6.42
N GLN A 21 -1.43 4.78 5.78
CA GLN A 21 -0.34 4.01 6.33
C GLN A 21 0.68 4.93 6.99
N ASN A 22 0.91 4.74 8.29
CA ASN A 22 1.93 5.43 9.07
C ASN A 22 3.23 4.62 9.14
N TYR A 23 4.26 5.23 9.71
CA TYR A 23 5.53 4.58 9.97
C TYR A 23 5.35 3.21 10.66
N LEU A 24 5.96 2.17 10.07
CA LEU A 24 5.90 0.77 10.52
C LEU A 24 4.55 0.05 10.38
N ASP A 25 3.52 0.70 9.84
CA ASP A 25 2.26 0.00 9.60
C ASP A 25 2.47 -1.15 8.59
N ILE A 26 1.81 -2.27 8.86
CA ILE A 26 1.76 -3.44 7.98
C ILE A 26 0.30 -3.63 7.56
N ILE A 27 0.08 -3.64 6.25
CA ILE A 27 -1.24 -3.88 5.68
C ILE A 27 -1.22 -5.11 4.78
N ILE A 28 -2.40 -5.67 4.56
CA ILE A 28 -2.65 -6.73 3.58
C ILE A 28 -3.58 -6.14 2.54
N VAL A 29 -3.14 -6.12 1.28
CA VAL A 29 -4.03 -5.86 0.14
C VAL A 29 -4.60 -7.20 -0.27
N PRO A 30 -5.93 -7.41 -0.21
CA PRO A 30 -6.52 -8.68 -0.59
C PRO A 30 -6.40 -8.91 -2.11
N ALA A 31 -6.43 -10.18 -2.51
CA ALA A 31 -6.10 -10.59 -3.87
C ALA A 31 -7.19 -10.28 -4.91
N ASP A 32 -8.37 -9.86 -4.47
CA ASP A 32 -9.47 -9.38 -5.31
C ASP A 32 -9.28 -7.91 -5.76
N ILE A 33 -8.37 -7.16 -5.12
CA ILE A 33 -7.95 -5.84 -5.57
C ILE A 33 -6.82 -6.00 -6.60
N ASP A 34 -7.19 -5.95 -7.88
CA ASP A 34 -6.25 -6.12 -9.00
C ASP A 34 -5.21 -4.99 -9.07
N GLU A 35 -5.69 -3.73 -9.12
CA GLU A 35 -4.83 -2.55 -9.21
C GLU A 35 -5.08 -1.61 -8.04
N TYR A 36 -4.00 -1.25 -7.35
CA TYR A 36 -4.03 -0.27 -6.28
C TYR A 36 -2.87 0.71 -6.42
N ILE A 37 -3.05 1.90 -5.87
CA ILE A 37 -2.09 2.98 -5.90
C ILE A 37 -1.47 3.12 -4.51
N ILE A 38 -0.16 3.33 -4.47
CA ILE A 38 0.57 3.77 -3.29
C ILE A 38 1.00 5.21 -3.55
N GLU A 39 0.39 6.15 -2.85
CA GLU A 39 0.68 7.57 -2.97
C GLU A 39 1.49 8.03 -1.75
N ASN A 40 2.72 8.52 -1.99
CA ASN A 40 3.47 9.21 -0.95
C ASN A 40 2.81 10.56 -0.67
N THR A 41 2.35 10.75 0.56
CA THR A 41 1.69 11.98 1.01
C THR A 41 2.51 12.72 2.07
N GLY A 42 3.65 12.17 2.47
CA GLY A 42 4.62 12.82 3.33
C GLY A 42 5.55 13.76 2.58
N TYR A 43 6.36 14.52 3.33
CA TYR A 43 7.32 15.45 2.74
C TYR A 43 8.60 14.77 2.22
N GLN A 44 8.92 13.61 2.79
CA GLN A 44 10.15 12.86 2.50
C GLN A 44 9.87 11.64 1.61
N PRO A 45 10.88 11.12 0.89
CA PRO A 45 10.75 9.84 0.20
C PRO A 45 10.33 8.71 1.16
N ILE A 46 9.54 7.77 0.64
CA ILE A 46 9.13 6.56 1.37
C ILE A 46 9.75 5.31 0.73
N VAL A 47 9.96 4.28 1.55
CA VAL A 47 10.34 2.94 1.10
C VAL A 47 9.22 1.96 1.46
N VAL A 48 8.76 1.19 0.47
CA VAL A 48 7.71 0.18 0.65
C VAL A 48 8.32 -1.22 0.54
N HIS A 49 8.23 -1.98 1.63
CA HIS A 49 8.57 -3.40 1.63
C HIS A 49 7.31 -4.20 1.33
N LYS A 50 7.24 -4.76 0.10
CA LYS A 50 6.12 -5.57 -0.40
C LYS A 50 6.55 -7.04 -0.54
N VAL A 51 5.73 -7.93 -0.02
CA VAL A 51 5.82 -9.38 -0.24
C VAL A 51 4.56 -9.81 -0.97
N LEU A 52 4.71 -10.62 -2.02
CA LEU A 52 3.62 -11.19 -2.80
C LEU A 52 3.77 -12.71 -2.80
N MET A 53 2.73 -13.40 -2.37
CA MET A 53 2.62 -14.84 -2.60
C MET A 53 2.27 -15.05 -4.07
N LYS A 54 3.16 -15.72 -4.80
CA LYS A 54 2.84 -16.22 -6.13
C LYS A 54 2.14 -17.56 -5.97
N ASN A 55 1.04 -17.75 -6.70
CA ASN A 55 0.50 -19.10 -6.87
C ASN A 55 1.54 -19.94 -7.61
N ASP A 56 1.82 -21.13 -7.08
CA ASP A 56 2.64 -22.12 -7.75
C ASP A 56 1.86 -22.64 -8.96
N LYS A 57 2.47 -22.59 -10.14
CA LYS A 57 1.96 -23.22 -11.36
C LYS A 57 2.78 -24.47 -11.64
#